data_AF-A0A3S3QXB9-F1
#
_entry.id   AF-A0A3S3QXB9-F1
#
_cell.length_a   1.000
_cell.length_b   1.000
_cell.length_c   1.000
_cell.angle_alpha   90.00
_cell.angle_beta   90.00
_cell.angle_gamma   90.00
#
_symmetry.space_group_name_H-M   'P 1'
#
loop_
_entity.id
_entity.type
_entity.pdbx_description
1 polymer ?
#
loop_
_entity_poly.entity_id
_entity_poly.type
_entity_poly.pdbx_seq_one_letter_code
_entity_poly.pdbx_strand_id
1 'polypeptide(L)'
;MNDHNLPEHCSALGNSEKFCFSCHPDVPCFNECCHQLDLILTPYDVLRLKNKLHRHSGMFLEQFVIIEWEEGMLFPACYLTMVDDGKASCVFVKDYGCRVYEDRPAACRAYPVGRGVSCGEDGKITEQFVLLKEPHCRGFETGKDFSAAEYFQDQGLEEYNRYNDKMTQLLQHPKIQAGFRPTKEQADQYIMALYNLDTFRQELNNGYIKLNKPLSPMEQQSMETNDNVLLLIAIRWLIQEYFGE
;
A
#
# COMPACT_ATOMS: atom_id res chain seq x y z
N MET A 1 -21.24 -13.25 -10.76
CA MET A 1 -20.09 -13.73 -9.96
C MET A 1 -20.68 -14.22 -8.65
N ASN A 2 -20.39 -15.45 -8.23
CA ASN A 2 -20.96 -16.00 -7.01
C ASN A 2 -20.33 -15.28 -5.80
N ASP A 3 -21.16 -14.79 -4.88
CA ASP A 3 -20.81 -14.15 -3.59
C ASP A 3 -20.01 -15.05 -2.62
N HIS A 4 -19.49 -16.20 -3.06
CA HIS A 4 -18.99 -17.28 -2.21
C HIS A 4 -17.50 -17.20 -1.83
N ASN A 5 -16.83 -16.05 -1.96
CA ASN A 5 -15.40 -15.97 -1.60
C ASN A 5 -14.97 -14.63 -0.98
N LEU A 6 -15.92 -13.81 -0.53
CA LEU A 6 -15.58 -12.61 0.24
C LEU A 6 -15.36 -12.98 1.72
N PRO A 7 -14.37 -12.38 2.40
CA PRO A 7 -14.18 -12.56 3.84
C PRO A 7 -15.45 -12.23 4.64
N GLU A 8 -15.53 -12.71 5.87
CA GLU A 8 -16.63 -12.34 6.78
C GLU A 8 -16.78 -10.81 6.85
N HIS A 9 -18.03 -10.35 6.95
CA HIS A 9 -18.40 -8.93 6.97
C HIS A 9 -18.11 -8.11 5.70
N CYS A 10 -17.69 -8.76 4.60
CA CYS A 10 -17.38 -8.10 3.34
C CYS A 10 -18.51 -8.32 2.31
N SER A 11 -18.98 -7.24 1.68
CA SER A 11 -19.95 -7.29 0.57
C SER A 11 -19.46 -6.50 -0.63
N ALA A 12 -19.78 -6.94 -1.84
CA ALA A 12 -19.52 -6.15 -3.04
C ALA A 12 -20.23 -4.79 -2.96
N LEU A 13 -19.58 -3.73 -3.45
CA LEU A 13 -20.14 -2.38 -3.50
C LEU A 13 -20.20 -1.93 -4.96
N GLY A 14 -21.40 -1.66 -5.47
CA GLY A 14 -21.57 -1.15 -6.83
C GLY A 14 -20.98 0.26 -7.00
N ASN A 15 -20.50 0.62 -8.19
CA ASN A 15 -19.87 1.92 -8.46
C ASN A 15 -20.76 3.14 -8.12
N SER A 16 -22.07 3.00 -8.24
CA SER A 16 -23.06 4.04 -7.91
C SER A 16 -23.87 3.72 -6.65
N GLU A 17 -23.57 2.60 -5.99
CA GLU A 17 -24.18 2.25 -4.72
C GLU A 17 -23.68 3.19 -3.64
N LYS A 18 -24.61 3.63 -2.78
CA LYS A 18 -24.31 4.56 -1.70
C LYS A 18 -24.24 3.85 -0.37
N PHE A 19 -23.36 4.33 0.50
CA PHE A 19 -23.30 3.90 1.90
C PHE A 19 -23.11 5.13 2.79
N CYS A 20 -23.73 5.11 3.97
CA CYS A 20 -23.54 6.13 4.99
C CYS A 20 -22.31 5.79 5.83
N PHE A 21 -21.41 6.75 6.02
CA PHE A 21 -20.26 6.55 6.90
C PHE A 21 -19.71 7.86 7.48
N SER A 22 -19.23 7.78 8.72
CA SER A 22 -18.44 8.84 9.37
C SER A 22 -17.52 8.22 10.43
N CYS A 23 -16.25 8.62 10.43
CA CYS A 23 -15.27 8.21 11.46
C CYS A 23 -14.59 9.45 12.04
N HIS A 24 -14.84 9.73 13.32
CA HIS A 24 -14.31 10.88 14.06
C HIS A 24 -14.20 10.54 15.56
N PRO A 25 -13.49 11.35 16.36
CA PRO A 25 -13.30 11.06 17.78
C PRO A 25 -14.57 10.85 18.62
N ASP A 26 -15.73 11.33 18.17
CA ASP A 26 -16.99 11.21 18.92
C ASP A 26 -17.77 9.93 18.60
N VAL A 27 -17.36 9.11 17.61
CA VAL A 27 -18.02 7.81 17.41
C VAL A 27 -17.60 6.85 18.54
N PRO A 28 -18.51 6.00 19.05
CA PRO A 28 -18.20 5.11 20.17
C PRO A 28 -17.06 4.11 19.93
N CYS A 29 -16.78 3.79 18.66
CA CYS A 29 -15.74 2.84 18.26
C CYS A 29 -14.41 3.52 17.89
N PHE A 30 -14.20 4.78 18.26
CA PHE A 30 -12.98 5.51 17.91
C PHE A 30 -11.73 4.75 18.38
N ASN A 31 -10.76 4.58 17.49
CA ASN A 31 -9.53 3.76 17.63
C ASN A 31 -9.70 2.24 17.72
N GLU A 32 -10.92 1.69 17.82
CA GLU A 32 -11.10 0.23 17.92
C GLU A 32 -10.52 -0.51 16.70
N CYS A 33 -10.62 0.08 15.51
CA CYS A 33 -10.04 -0.46 14.27
C CYS A 33 -8.50 -0.34 14.19
N CYS A 34 -7.82 0.16 15.22
CA CYS A 34 -6.36 0.30 15.26
C CYS A 34 -5.68 -0.80 16.10
N HIS A 35 -6.42 -1.84 16.47
CA HIS A 35 -5.94 -2.98 17.26
C HIS A 35 -6.02 -4.26 16.43
N GLN A 36 -5.11 -5.21 16.70
CA GLN A 36 -5.13 -6.55 16.11
C GLN A 36 -5.17 -6.57 14.56
N LEU A 37 -4.43 -5.68 13.89
CA LEU A 37 -4.42 -5.64 12.42
C LEU A 37 -3.27 -6.45 11.82
N ASP A 38 -3.57 -7.14 10.73
CA ASP A 38 -2.56 -7.65 9.79
C ASP A 38 -2.37 -6.63 8.65
N LEU A 39 -1.81 -5.46 8.98
CA LEU A 39 -1.75 -4.32 8.07
C LEU A 39 -0.51 -4.39 7.16
N ILE A 40 -0.70 -4.86 5.93
CA ILE A 40 0.32 -4.80 4.88
C ILE A 40 0.47 -3.36 4.37
N LEU A 41 1.69 -2.86 4.37
CA LEU A 41 2.06 -1.56 3.84
C LEU A 41 2.42 -1.70 2.35
N THR A 42 1.90 -0.79 1.54
CA THR A 42 2.39 -0.61 0.16
C THR A 42 3.74 0.14 0.17
N PRO A 43 4.52 0.08 -0.91
CA PRO A 43 5.73 0.89 -1.05
C PRO A 43 5.46 2.39 -0.84
N TYR A 44 4.32 2.87 -1.32
CA TYR A 44 3.93 4.27 -1.17
C TYR A 44 3.54 4.62 0.27
N ASP A 45 2.94 3.69 1.02
CA ASP A 45 2.68 3.89 2.46
C ASP A 45 3.98 4.03 3.24
N VAL A 46 4.96 3.15 3.00
CA VAL A 46 6.28 3.25 3.63
C VAL A 46 6.97 4.57 3.29
N LEU A 47 6.87 4.99 2.02
CA LEU A 47 7.42 6.27 1.58
C LEU A 47 6.82 7.46 2.34
N ARG A 48 5.49 7.51 2.47
CA ARG A 48 4.81 8.59 3.20
C ARG A 48 5.13 8.56 4.68
N LEU A 49 5.06 7.39 5.31
CA LEU A 49 5.29 7.22 6.74
C LEU A 49 6.72 7.57 7.14
N LYS A 50 7.74 7.11 6.39
CA LYS A 50 9.14 7.46 6.71
C LYS A 50 9.35 8.97 6.62
N ASN A 51 8.73 9.63 5.63
CA ASN A 51 8.91 11.06 5.39
C ASN A 51 8.18 11.89 6.46
N LYS A 52 6.97 11.47 6.86
CA LYS A 52 6.23 12.04 8.00
C LYS A 52 7.02 11.95 9.32
N LEU A 53 7.74 10.85 9.51
CA LEU A 53 8.55 10.61 10.71
C LEU A 53 9.98 11.16 10.60
N HIS A 54 10.35 11.75 9.46
CA HIS A 54 11.71 12.21 9.14
C HIS A 54 12.77 11.13 9.38
N ARG A 55 12.52 9.91 8.89
CA ARG A 55 13.39 8.75 9.05
C ARG A 55 13.94 8.29 7.70
N HIS A 56 15.19 7.81 7.74
CA HIS A 56 15.75 7.01 6.65
C HIS A 56 14.95 5.72 6.49
N SER A 57 14.76 5.26 5.26
CA SER A 57 13.92 4.11 4.92
C SER A 57 14.32 2.85 5.70
N GLY A 58 15.61 2.49 5.69
CA GLY A 58 16.12 1.35 6.48
C GLY A 58 15.83 1.44 7.99
N MET A 59 15.94 2.63 8.60
CA MET A 59 15.62 2.83 10.03
C MET A 59 14.11 2.73 10.29
N PHE A 60 13.29 3.17 9.34
CA PHE A 60 11.84 3.00 9.41
C PHE A 60 11.45 1.52 9.36
N LEU A 61 12.05 0.76 8.43
CA LEU A 61 11.79 -0.68 8.31
C LEU A 61 12.19 -1.44 9.58
N GLU A 62 13.39 -1.17 10.11
CA GLU A 62 13.87 -1.81 11.34
C GLU A 62 12.96 -1.54 12.55
N GLN A 63 12.39 -0.34 12.65
CA GLN A 63 11.64 0.09 13.84
C GLN A 63 10.14 -0.21 13.79
N PHE A 64 9.55 -0.23 12.59
CA PHE A 64 8.09 -0.20 12.43
C PHE A 64 7.54 -1.30 11.52
N VAL A 65 8.39 -2.11 10.89
CA VAL A 65 7.95 -3.08 9.88
C VAL A 65 8.45 -4.49 10.22
N ILE A 66 7.55 -5.45 10.11
CA ILE A 66 7.85 -6.88 10.11
C ILE A 66 7.81 -7.34 8.65
N ILE A 67 8.91 -7.88 8.15
CA ILE A 67 9.01 -8.39 6.77
C ILE A 67 8.84 -9.91 6.80
N GLU A 68 7.82 -10.40 6.11
CA GLU A 68 7.54 -11.82 6.00
C GLU A 68 7.51 -12.27 4.55
N TRP A 69 7.95 -13.49 4.30
CA TRP A 69 7.87 -14.12 3.00
C TRP A 69 7.59 -15.61 3.19
N GLU A 70 6.31 -15.92 3.27
CA GLU A 70 5.83 -17.26 3.59
C GLU A 70 5.52 -18.09 2.33
N GLU A 71 5.31 -19.39 2.52
CA GLU A 71 4.90 -20.30 1.45
C GLU A 71 3.56 -19.84 0.85
N GLY A 72 3.55 -19.67 -0.49
CA GLY A 72 2.39 -19.14 -1.22
C GLY A 72 2.45 -17.64 -1.52
N MET A 73 3.31 -16.88 -0.84
CA MET A 73 3.55 -15.48 -1.17
C MET A 73 4.52 -15.34 -2.35
N LEU A 74 4.11 -14.58 -3.38
CA LEU A 74 4.97 -14.33 -4.53
C LEU A 74 6.16 -13.43 -4.20
N PHE A 75 5.90 -12.36 -3.44
CA PHE A 75 6.90 -11.40 -2.98
C PHE A 75 6.79 -11.24 -1.46
N PRO A 76 7.88 -10.80 -0.79
CA PRO A 76 7.81 -10.45 0.62
C PRO A 76 6.77 -9.35 0.89
N ALA A 77 6.06 -9.48 2.01
CA ALA A 77 5.11 -8.50 2.51
C ALA A 77 5.72 -7.71 3.68
N CYS A 78 5.38 -6.43 3.77
CA CYS A 78 5.82 -5.53 4.83
C CYS A 78 4.63 -5.21 5.74
N TYR A 79 4.56 -5.82 6.91
CA TYR A 79 3.50 -5.61 7.89
C TYR A 79 3.87 -4.49 8.86
N LEU A 80 2.94 -3.60 9.16
CA LEU A 80 3.14 -2.59 10.21
C LEU A 80 3.12 -3.26 11.59
N THR A 81 4.13 -2.98 12.41
CA THR A 81 4.26 -3.55 13.75
C THR A 81 3.10 -3.16 14.67
N MET A 82 2.60 -4.16 15.41
CA MET A 82 1.70 -3.99 16.56
C MET A 82 2.48 -4.06 17.87
N VAL A 83 2.11 -3.21 18.82
CA VAL A 83 2.71 -3.16 20.16
C VAL A 83 2.06 -4.21 21.04
N ASP A 84 2.87 -4.99 21.77
CA ASP A 84 2.40 -5.94 22.77
C ASP A 84 1.99 -5.24 24.07
N ASP A 85 0.85 -4.55 24.02
CA ASP A 85 0.22 -3.83 25.14
C ASP A 85 -1.04 -4.54 25.67
N GLY A 86 -1.20 -5.83 25.35
CA GLY A 86 -2.40 -6.62 25.64
C GLY A 86 -3.58 -6.37 24.69
N LYS A 87 -3.49 -5.38 23.79
CA LYS A 87 -4.48 -5.13 22.73
C LYS A 87 -3.93 -5.29 21.33
N ALA A 88 -2.61 -5.51 21.17
CA ALA A 88 -1.93 -5.50 19.88
C ALA A 88 -2.20 -4.19 19.12
N SER A 89 -1.95 -3.05 19.78
CA SER A 89 -2.22 -1.73 19.22
C SER A 89 -1.26 -1.36 18.10
N CYS A 90 -1.76 -0.67 17.07
CA CYS A 90 -0.93 -0.03 16.06
C CYS A 90 0.13 0.87 16.70
N VAL A 91 1.40 0.73 16.29
CA VAL A 91 2.52 1.54 16.80
C VAL A 91 2.34 3.06 16.67
N PHE A 92 1.37 3.50 15.87
CA PHE A 92 1.02 4.91 15.68
C PHE A 92 -0.25 5.38 16.40
N VAL A 93 -1.06 4.49 16.99
CA VAL A 93 -2.27 4.90 17.70
C VAL A 93 -1.94 5.42 19.11
N LYS A 94 -2.71 6.41 19.55
CA LYS A 94 -2.74 6.99 20.90
C LYS A 94 -4.19 7.26 21.29
N ASP A 95 -4.43 7.58 22.55
CA ASP A 95 -5.78 7.88 23.06
C ASP A 95 -6.46 9.01 22.26
N TYR A 96 -5.69 9.98 21.77
CA TYR A 96 -6.18 11.09 20.93
C TYR A 96 -6.30 10.75 19.43
N GLY A 97 -5.99 9.52 19.02
CA GLY A 97 -6.01 9.07 17.63
C GLY A 97 -4.63 8.71 17.06
N CYS A 98 -4.60 8.44 15.75
CA CYS A 98 -3.38 8.10 15.03
C CYS A 98 -2.43 9.30 14.90
N ARG A 99 -1.21 9.20 15.40
CA ARG A 99 -0.22 10.30 15.33
C ARG A 99 0.28 10.62 13.91
N VAL A 100 0.02 9.73 12.96
CA VAL A 100 0.32 9.91 11.53
C VAL A 100 -0.96 10.02 10.70
N TYR A 101 -2.07 10.50 11.27
CA TYR A 101 -3.40 10.49 10.63
C TYR A 101 -3.41 10.99 9.18
N GLU A 102 -2.75 12.11 8.88
CA GLU A 102 -2.66 12.70 7.53
C GLU A 102 -1.87 11.86 6.53
N ASP A 103 -1.00 10.97 7.01
CA ASP A 103 -0.13 10.10 6.21
C ASP A 103 -0.38 8.61 6.51
N ARG A 104 -1.55 8.29 7.09
CA ARG A 104 -1.92 6.91 7.42
C ARG A 104 -1.94 6.03 6.17
N PRO A 105 -1.68 4.72 6.31
CA PRO A 105 -1.65 3.80 5.17
C PRO A 105 -2.95 3.80 4.35
N ALA A 106 -2.82 3.48 3.06
CA ALA A 106 -3.92 3.41 2.11
C ALA A 106 -5.06 2.53 2.63
N ALA A 107 -4.77 1.36 3.21
CA ALA A 107 -5.79 0.47 3.76
C ALA A 107 -6.55 1.10 4.95
N CYS A 108 -5.85 1.75 5.88
CA CYS A 108 -6.50 2.47 7.00
C CYS A 108 -7.34 3.67 6.53
N ARG A 109 -6.94 4.30 5.42
CA ARG A 109 -7.65 5.42 4.80
C ARG A 109 -8.85 4.97 3.97
N ALA A 110 -8.74 3.81 3.33
CA ALA A 110 -9.78 3.22 2.50
C ALA A 110 -10.90 2.62 3.34
N TYR A 111 -10.62 2.12 4.55
CA TYR A 111 -11.65 1.62 5.46
C TYR A 111 -12.83 2.60 5.58
N PRO A 112 -14.09 2.14 5.39
CA PRO A 112 -14.52 0.73 5.32
C PRO A 112 -14.58 0.16 3.89
N VAL A 113 -14.13 0.90 2.87
CA VAL A 113 -14.21 0.52 1.47
C VAL A 113 -12.89 -0.06 0.98
N GLY A 114 -12.90 -1.32 0.56
CA GLY A 114 -11.77 -1.94 -0.15
C GLY A 114 -11.82 -1.64 -1.64
N ARG A 115 -10.66 -1.48 -2.28
CA ARG A 115 -10.50 -1.36 -3.74
C ARG A 115 -9.60 -2.49 -4.25
N GLY A 116 -10.14 -3.28 -5.17
CA GLY A 116 -9.39 -4.25 -5.96
C GLY A 116 -9.16 -3.74 -7.37
N VAL A 117 -7.95 -3.94 -7.90
CA VAL A 117 -7.58 -3.55 -9.26
C VAL A 117 -7.04 -4.78 -10.00
N SER A 118 -7.58 -5.05 -11.18
CA SER A 118 -7.06 -6.08 -12.08
C SER A 118 -6.76 -5.48 -13.44
N CYS A 119 -5.66 -5.94 -14.05
CA CYS A 119 -5.30 -5.63 -15.43
C CYS A 119 -5.70 -6.80 -16.32
N GLY A 120 -6.62 -6.57 -17.26
CA GLY A 120 -6.96 -7.54 -18.30
C GLY A 120 -5.82 -7.75 -19.30
N GLU A 121 -5.88 -8.84 -20.07
CA GLU A 121 -4.91 -9.12 -21.14
C GLU A 121 -4.91 -8.04 -22.25
N ASP A 122 -6.01 -7.31 -22.40
CA ASP A 122 -6.17 -6.15 -23.28
C ASP A 122 -5.55 -4.85 -22.71
N GLY A 123 -4.94 -4.92 -21.53
CA GLY A 123 -4.40 -3.77 -20.80
C GLY A 123 -5.49 -2.92 -20.11
N LYS A 124 -6.74 -3.38 -20.11
CA LYS A 124 -7.84 -2.65 -19.47
C LYS A 124 -7.82 -2.86 -17.97
N ILE A 125 -7.73 -1.76 -17.24
CA ILE A 125 -7.82 -1.76 -15.78
C ILE A 125 -9.29 -1.88 -15.39
N THR A 126 -9.62 -2.89 -14.58
CA THR A 126 -10.93 -3.07 -13.96
C THR A 126 -10.81 -2.84 -12.47
N GLU A 127 -11.69 -2.01 -11.94
CA GLU A 127 -11.79 -1.74 -10.51
C GLU A 127 -13.02 -2.42 -9.92
N GLN A 128 -12.86 -2.93 -8.70
CA GLN A 128 -13.93 -3.50 -7.91
C GLN A 128 -13.87 -2.92 -6.51
N PHE A 129 -15.03 -2.58 -5.96
CA PHE A 129 -15.15 -2.09 -4.60
C PHE A 129 -15.85 -3.11 -3.73
N VAL A 130 -15.41 -3.17 -2.48
CA VAL A 130 -16.05 -3.95 -1.44
C VAL A 130 -16.27 -3.06 -0.23
N LEU A 131 -17.31 -3.35 0.53
CA LEU A 131 -17.64 -2.66 1.76
C LEU A 131 -17.50 -3.63 2.93
N LEU A 132 -16.72 -3.24 3.93
CA LEU A 132 -16.47 -4.01 5.14
C LEU A 132 -17.34 -3.46 6.28
N LYS A 133 -18.19 -4.30 6.87
CA LYS A 133 -19.13 -3.93 7.95
C LYS A 133 -18.89 -4.76 9.21
N GLU A 134 -17.82 -4.44 9.92
CA GLU A 134 -17.47 -5.16 11.14
C GLU A 134 -18.38 -4.76 12.31
N PRO A 135 -18.72 -5.69 13.22
CA PRO A 135 -19.65 -5.43 14.32
C PRO A 135 -19.23 -4.29 15.26
N HIS A 136 -17.92 -4.09 15.43
CA HIS A 136 -17.39 -3.03 16.28
C HIS A 136 -17.56 -1.64 15.65
N CYS A 137 -17.70 -1.55 14.31
CA CYS A 137 -17.71 -0.29 13.59
C CYS A 137 -19.08 0.40 13.70
N ARG A 138 -19.14 1.48 14.49
CA ARG A 138 -20.33 2.34 14.65
C ARG A 138 -20.36 3.51 13.66
N GLY A 139 -19.38 3.60 12.76
CA GLY A 139 -19.29 4.67 11.77
C GLY A 139 -20.41 4.66 10.73
N PHE A 140 -21.12 3.55 10.56
CA PHE A 140 -22.27 3.44 9.65
C PHE A 140 -23.57 4.05 10.19
N GLU A 141 -23.63 4.39 11.47
CA GLU A 141 -24.84 4.89 12.12
C GLU A 141 -25.04 6.39 11.95
N THR A 142 -23.97 7.10 11.58
CA THR A 142 -23.95 8.56 11.46
C THR A 142 -23.09 8.95 10.27
N GLY A 143 -23.37 10.10 9.67
CA GLY A 143 -22.55 10.62 8.58
C GLY A 143 -23.35 11.09 7.37
N LYS A 144 -22.65 11.13 6.25
CA LYS A 144 -23.21 11.45 4.94
C LYS A 144 -23.14 10.21 4.05
N ASP A 145 -24.02 10.17 3.06
CA ASP A 145 -23.97 9.13 2.03
C ASP A 145 -22.85 9.41 1.05
N PHE A 146 -22.08 8.38 0.75
CA PHE A 146 -21.01 8.39 -0.24
C PHE A 146 -21.21 7.28 -1.26
N SER A 147 -20.88 7.57 -2.52
CA SER A 147 -20.40 6.53 -3.44
C SER A 147 -18.93 6.19 -3.16
N ALA A 148 -18.45 5.05 -3.65
CA ALA A 148 -17.04 4.66 -3.50
C ALA A 148 -16.06 5.74 -4.04
N ALA A 149 -16.37 6.34 -5.19
CA ALA A 149 -15.53 7.37 -5.80
C ALA A 149 -15.49 8.66 -4.96
N GLU A 150 -16.65 9.12 -4.47
CA GLU A 150 -16.73 10.30 -3.59
C GLU A 150 -15.99 10.07 -2.28
N TYR A 151 -16.11 8.87 -1.69
CA TYR A 151 -15.40 8.52 -0.48
C TYR A 151 -13.88 8.52 -0.68
N PHE A 152 -13.40 7.95 -1.79
CA PHE A 152 -11.97 7.89 -2.09
C PHE A 152 -11.37 9.28 -2.30
N GLN A 153 -12.12 10.18 -2.95
CA GLN A 153 -11.72 11.57 -3.11
C GLN A 153 -11.69 12.31 -1.77
N ASP A 154 -12.74 12.17 -0.95
CA ASP A 154 -12.85 12.77 0.39
C ASP A 154 -11.71 12.30 1.31
N GLN A 155 -11.37 11.02 1.23
CA GLN A 155 -10.27 10.43 1.97
C GLN A 155 -8.89 10.69 1.35
N GLY A 156 -8.77 11.32 0.17
CA GLY A 156 -7.48 11.64 -0.46
C GLY A 156 -6.72 10.43 -1.00
N LEU A 157 -7.42 9.38 -1.42
CA LEU A 157 -6.82 8.14 -1.95
C LEU A 157 -6.33 8.25 -3.40
N GLU A 158 -6.67 9.31 -4.12
CA GLU A 158 -6.24 9.52 -5.51
C GLU A 158 -4.71 9.43 -5.66
N GLU A 159 -3.97 10.08 -4.75
CA GLU A 159 -2.51 10.05 -4.80
C GLU A 159 -1.96 8.66 -4.50
N TYR A 160 -2.52 7.96 -3.50
CA TYR A 160 -2.12 6.60 -3.15
C TYR A 160 -2.38 5.64 -4.31
N ASN A 161 -3.57 5.70 -4.91
CA ASN A 161 -3.95 4.87 -6.05
C ASN A 161 -3.03 5.12 -7.24
N ARG A 162 -2.65 6.38 -7.53
CA ARG A 162 -1.73 6.71 -8.62
C ARG A 162 -0.41 5.93 -8.56
N TYR A 163 0.14 5.74 -7.35
CA TYR A 163 1.39 4.99 -7.17
C TYR A 163 1.15 3.49 -7.02
N ASN A 164 0.12 3.09 -6.27
CA ASN A 164 -0.22 1.69 -6.06
C ASN A 164 -0.61 1.00 -7.39
N ASP A 165 -1.28 1.70 -8.29
CA ASP A 165 -1.65 1.14 -9.59
C ASP A 165 -0.43 0.86 -10.47
N LYS A 166 0.70 1.55 -10.26
CA LYS A 166 1.96 1.24 -10.98
C LYS A 166 2.54 -0.11 -10.56
N MET A 167 2.26 -0.57 -9.34
CA MET A 167 2.66 -1.90 -8.89
C MET A 167 1.96 -3.01 -9.68
N THR A 168 0.79 -2.76 -10.28
CA THR A 168 0.09 -3.79 -11.08
C THR A 168 0.93 -4.28 -12.26
N GLN A 169 1.75 -3.40 -12.85
CA GLN A 169 2.66 -3.75 -13.95
C GLN A 169 3.73 -4.77 -13.51
N LEU A 170 4.15 -4.69 -12.25
CA LEU A 170 5.10 -5.64 -11.67
C LEU A 170 4.38 -6.89 -11.16
N LEU A 171 3.33 -6.73 -10.35
CA LEU A 171 2.67 -7.81 -9.59
C LEU A 171 1.73 -8.69 -10.43
N GLN A 172 1.15 -8.15 -11.51
CA GLN A 172 0.24 -8.87 -12.40
C GLN A 172 0.87 -9.11 -13.78
N HIS A 173 2.21 -9.05 -13.87
CA HIS A 173 2.92 -9.22 -15.12
C HIS A 173 2.65 -10.60 -15.77
N PRO A 174 2.53 -10.72 -17.11
CA PRO A 174 2.27 -12.01 -17.76
C PRO A 174 3.28 -13.11 -17.41
N LYS A 175 4.55 -12.75 -17.15
CA LYS A 175 5.57 -13.72 -16.72
C LYS A 175 5.28 -14.33 -15.34
N ILE A 176 4.62 -13.60 -14.44
CA ILE A 176 4.17 -14.14 -13.15
C ILE A 176 3.08 -15.21 -13.36
N GLN A 177 2.15 -14.93 -14.27
CA GLN A 177 1.10 -15.89 -14.65
C GLN A 177 1.68 -17.12 -15.34
N ALA A 178 2.76 -16.94 -16.11
CA ALA A 178 3.53 -18.01 -16.72
C ALA A 178 4.46 -18.77 -15.73
N GLY A 179 4.42 -18.45 -14.44
CA GLY A 179 5.10 -19.22 -13.39
C GLY A 179 6.40 -18.61 -12.84
N PHE A 180 6.74 -17.36 -13.18
CA PHE A 180 7.87 -16.67 -12.56
C PHE A 180 7.69 -16.62 -11.03
N ARG A 181 8.77 -16.97 -10.30
CA ARG A 181 8.89 -16.83 -8.85
C ARG A 181 10.25 -16.22 -8.55
N PRO A 182 10.34 -15.16 -7.72
CA PRO A 182 11.61 -14.53 -7.43
C PRO A 182 12.51 -15.46 -6.60
N THR A 183 13.81 -15.41 -6.86
CA THR A 183 14.83 -15.99 -5.97
C THR A 183 14.93 -15.18 -4.67
N LYS A 184 15.68 -15.69 -3.68
CA LYS A 184 15.95 -14.93 -2.45
C LYS A 184 16.66 -13.60 -2.72
N GLU A 185 17.64 -13.59 -3.62
CA GLU A 185 18.34 -12.38 -4.05
C GLU A 185 17.38 -11.38 -4.70
N GLN A 186 16.49 -11.85 -5.58
CA GLN A 186 15.47 -11.01 -6.19
C GLN A 186 14.47 -10.47 -5.15
N ALA A 187 14.07 -11.27 -4.17
CA ALA A 187 13.20 -10.82 -3.08
C ALA A 187 13.89 -9.76 -2.19
N ASP A 188 15.18 -9.87 -1.96
CA ASP A 188 15.95 -8.86 -1.23
C ASP A 188 16.07 -7.55 -2.06
N GLN A 189 16.25 -7.68 -3.38
CA GLN A 189 16.17 -6.55 -4.32
C GLN A 189 14.79 -5.87 -4.32
N TYR A 190 13.70 -6.64 -4.21
CA TYR A 190 12.33 -6.11 -4.13
C TYR A 190 12.16 -5.20 -2.91
N ILE A 191 12.58 -5.69 -1.73
CA ILE A 191 12.53 -4.90 -0.49
C ILE A 191 13.43 -3.67 -0.59
N MET A 192 14.66 -3.83 -1.06
CA MET A 192 15.61 -2.72 -1.17
C MET A 192 15.08 -1.63 -2.12
N ALA A 193 14.60 -2.00 -3.31
CA ALA A 193 14.17 -1.04 -4.32
C ALA A 193 12.87 -0.32 -3.96
N LEU A 194 11.89 -1.02 -3.36
CA LEU A 194 10.56 -0.45 -3.13
C LEU A 194 10.33 0.09 -1.72
N TYR A 195 10.97 -0.51 -0.72
CA TYR A 195 10.74 -0.19 0.69
C TYR A 195 11.94 0.49 1.36
N ASN A 196 13.16 0.31 0.83
CA ASN A 196 14.36 1.00 1.29
C ASN A 196 14.89 2.00 0.23
N LEU A 197 14.04 2.93 -0.20
CA LEU A 197 14.32 3.88 -1.29
C LEU A 197 15.61 4.69 -1.08
N ASP A 198 15.98 5.00 0.15
CA ASP A 198 17.23 5.72 0.42
C ASP A 198 18.47 4.88 0.08
N THR A 199 18.46 3.57 0.36
CA THR A 199 19.52 2.65 -0.10
C THR A 199 19.46 2.48 -1.61
N PHE A 200 18.27 2.32 -2.21
CA PHE A 200 18.13 2.24 -3.66
C PHE A 200 18.73 3.46 -4.38
N ARG A 201 18.49 4.67 -3.86
CA ARG A 201 19.11 5.90 -4.36
C ARG A 201 20.65 5.84 -4.31
N GLN A 202 21.20 5.38 -3.19
CA GLN A 202 22.65 5.27 -3.01
C GLN A 202 23.25 4.27 -4.01
N GLU A 203 22.63 3.10 -4.18
CA GLU A 203 23.09 2.06 -5.11
C GLU A 203 23.02 2.50 -6.57
N LEU A 204 21.98 3.28 -6.94
CA LEU A 204 21.91 3.93 -8.26
C LEU A 204 23.03 4.95 -8.47
N ASN A 205 23.24 5.84 -7.50
CA ASN A 205 24.26 6.90 -7.60
C ASN A 205 25.69 6.34 -7.63
N ASN A 206 25.94 5.24 -6.93
CA ASN A 206 27.22 4.54 -6.93
C ASN A 206 27.43 3.68 -8.20
N GLY A 207 26.39 3.49 -9.01
CA GLY A 207 26.44 2.71 -10.26
C GLY A 207 26.42 1.20 -10.06
N TYR A 208 26.08 0.72 -8.85
CA TYR A 208 25.85 -0.71 -8.59
C TYR A 208 24.55 -1.20 -9.21
N ILE A 209 23.53 -0.34 -9.23
CA ILE A 209 22.29 -0.57 -9.97
C ILE A 209 22.34 0.17 -11.29
N LYS A 210 22.05 -0.54 -12.38
CA LYS A 210 21.97 0.02 -13.73
C LYS A 210 20.65 -0.39 -14.36
N LEU A 211 19.98 0.58 -14.98
CA LEU A 211 18.80 0.30 -15.80
C LEU A 211 19.27 -0.05 -17.22
N ASN A 212 18.62 -1.04 -17.83
CA ASN A 212 18.80 -1.40 -19.25
C ASN A 212 18.43 -0.21 -20.14
N LYS A 213 17.32 0.47 -19.79
CA LYS A 213 16.93 1.74 -20.41
C LYS A 213 17.46 2.89 -19.55
N PRO A 214 18.39 3.72 -20.07
CA PRO A 214 19.02 4.77 -19.28
C PRO A 214 17.99 5.82 -18.83
N LEU A 215 18.23 6.39 -17.65
CA LEU A 215 17.45 7.50 -17.12
C LEU A 215 17.66 8.74 -17.99
N SER A 216 16.58 9.46 -18.30
CA SER A 216 16.67 10.79 -18.91
C SER A 216 17.35 11.79 -17.96
N PRO A 217 17.95 12.88 -18.48
CA PRO A 217 18.56 13.90 -17.63
C PRO A 217 17.59 14.50 -16.59
N MET A 218 16.31 14.63 -16.97
CA MET A 218 15.26 15.13 -16.08
C MET A 218 14.95 14.15 -14.94
N GLU A 219 14.93 12.84 -15.21
CA GLU A 219 14.72 11.82 -14.18
C GLU A 219 15.92 11.75 -13.23
N GLN A 220 17.15 11.85 -13.74
CA GLN A 220 18.36 11.88 -12.93
C GLN A 220 18.37 13.07 -11.97
N GLN A 221 17.99 14.26 -12.44
CA GLN A 221 17.88 15.43 -11.58
C GLN A 221 16.74 15.29 -10.56
N SER A 222 15.58 14.76 -10.99
CA SER A 222 14.39 14.68 -10.14
C SER A 222 14.53 13.65 -9.02
N MET A 223 15.21 12.53 -9.25
CA MET A 223 15.33 11.45 -8.26
C MET A 223 16.19 11.82 -7.04
N GLU A 224 17.01 12.88 -7.13
CA GLU A 224 17.81 13.39 -6.01
C GLU A 224 16.93 13.99 -4.91
N THR A 225 15.85 14.67 -5.29
CA THR A 225 15.01 15.44 -4.35
C THR A 225 13.55 14.99 -4.31
N ASN A 226 13.14 14.05 -5.16
CA ASN A 226 11.76 13.60 -5.27
C ASN A 226 11.67 12.07 -5.16
N ASP A 227 11.41 11.61 -3.93
CA ASP A 227 11.24 10.19 -3.64
C ASP A 227 10.09 9.54 -4.42
N ASN A 228 9.06 10.29 -4.80
CA ASN A 228 7.96 9.75 -5.60
C ASN A 228 8.43 9.37 -7.01
N VAL A 229 9.32 10.19 -7.60
CA VAL A 229 9.95 9.86 -8.90
C VAL A 229 10.88 8.67 -8.74
N LEU A 230 11.65 8.62 -7.65
CA LEU A 230 12.53 7.50 -7.35
C LEU A 230 11.75 6.17 -7.21
N LEU A 231 10.59 6.17 -6.56
CA LEU A 231 9.73 4.99 -6.46
C LEU A 231 9.28 4.48 -7.84
N LEU A 232 8.91 5.38 -8.75
CA LEU A 232 8.55 5.00 -10.13
C LEU A 232 9.74 4.42 -10.90
N ILE A 233 10.95 4.97 -10.67
CA ILE A 233 12.19 4.44 -11.24
C ILE A 233 12.49 3.04 -10.67
N ALA A 234 12.27 2.83 -9.37
CA ALA A 234 12.45 1.53 -8.72
C ALA A 234 11.52 0.45 -9.30
N ILE A 235 10.24 0.77 -9.47
CA ILE A 235 9.26 -0.13 -10.12
C ILE A 235 9.74 -0.47 -11.54
N ARG A 236 10.16 0.54 -12.32
CA ARG A 236 10.67 0.31 -13.68
C ARG A 236 11.92 -0.56 -13.66
N TRP A 237 12.85 -0.33 -12.74
CA TRP A 237 14.06 -1.13 -12.62
C TRP A 237 13.74 -2.60 -12.31
N LEU A 238 12.84 -2.88 -11.37
CA LEU A 238 12.44 -4.26 -11.04
C LEU A 238 11.78 -4.99 -12.22
N ILE A 239 10.97 -4.29 -13.02
CA ILE A 239 10.39 -4.86 -14.25
C ILE A 239 11.50 -5.27 -15.23
N GLN A 240 12.51 -4.42 -15.43
CA GLN A 240 13.65 -4.73 -16.29
C GLN A 240 14.49 -5.89 -15.74
N GLU A 241 14.73 -5.90 -14.44
CA GLU A 241 15.55 -6.91 -13.75
C GLU A 241 14.87 -8.29 -13.78
N TYR A 242 13.58 -8.36 -13.47
CA TYR A 242 12.86 -9.64 -13.39
C TYR A 242 12.41 -10.16 -14.75
N PHE A 243 12.09 -9.27 -15.68
CA PHE A 243 11.47 -9.64 -16.94
C PHE A 243 12.35 -9.35 -18.16
N GLY A 244 13.52 -8.75 -18.01
CA GLY A 244 14.48 -8.53 -19.11
C GLY A 244 14.00 -7.53 -20.15
N GLU A 245 13.21 -6.54 -19.73
CA GLU A 245 12.62 -5.50 -20.58
C GLU A 245 13.39 -4.15 -20.55
#